data_AF-A0A838T320-F1
#
_entry.id   AF-A0A838T320-F1
#
_cell.length_a   1.000
_cell.length_b   1.000
_cell.length_c   1.000
_cell.angle_alpha   90.00
_cell.angle_beta   90.00
_cell.angle_gamma   90.00
#
_symmetry.space_group_name_H-M   'P 1'
#
loop_
_entity.id
_entity.type
_entity.pdbx_description
1 polymer ?
#
loop_
_entity_poly.entity_id
_entity_poly.type
_entity_poly.pdbx_seq_one_letter_code
_entity_poly.pdbx_strand_id
1 'polypeptide(L)'
;MNSTGSYGFNFSLVKKGSAESYPLFIHYDGPSLAARANGGKSDFINCYVLLVDDWLPIQKKDGSFGDNSYMCCYHQNFNIYTDQNPIPTTGTVKTYLQKRYIESVHYAERHLPIDASRIYTTGTSHTGYGALLTAAIYPEEISAVYDIVEPISIGSNGVSVYEEEWGTSAVKLNTDVLIPGTSDPLLFTKLSDMRRMTYYNRELDVPLIFDVHGKNDDKVGWTDGKIEWFDSLQSNHYGGVWYWDQREHGGGGKNFSNDETTPDIYRYQNNKSYPAFSNCSINQDPGNGSKNDGDPYGAINGYLDWDDSIIDNSCNYSVNIFIKDFYVGGVLDQDQYKTCTTDLTFRRLQDFKPSSGTTITWKNLDNSNNKIQSGSFTYKGGLMTLKGMIVNKSGNIIFTENLPLPEHTR
;
A
#
# COMPACT_ATOMS: atom_id res chain seq x y z
N MET A 1 4.80 -16.00 20.54
CA MET A 1 4.49 -17.33 19.95
C MET A 1 5.41 -17.54 18.76
N ASN A 2 5.96 -18.74 18.56
CA ASN A 2 6.71 -19.11 17.35
C ASN A 2 6.18 -20.42 16.76
N SER A 3 6.26 -20.59 15.44
CA SER A 3 5.79 -21.79 14.73
C SER A 3 6.93 -22.73 14.29
N THR A 4 8.09 -22.67 14.97
CA THR A 4 9.30 -23.43 14.61
C THR A 4 8.98 -24.91 14.36
N GLY A 5 9.20 -25.36 13.11
CA GLY A 5 8.88 -26.73 12.64
C GLY A 5 7.71 -26.81 11.64
N SER A 6 6.97 -25.72 11.42
CA SER A 6 6.07 -25.55 10.29
C SER A 6 6.89 -25.16 9.05
N TYR A 7 7.36 -26.15 8.31
CA TYR A 7 8.39 -25.96 7.28
C TYR A 7 8.03 -24.99 6.14
N GLY A 8 6.80 -24.50 6.00
CA GLY A 8 6.41 -23.50 4.99
C GLY A 8 5.87 -22.17 5.51
N PHE A 9 5.80 -21.93 6.83
CA PHE A 9 5.22 -20.70 7.42
C PHE A 9 5.79 -20.43 8.82
N ASN A 10 6.99 -19.86 8.88
CA ASN A 10 7.58 -19.42 10.14
C ASN A 10 7.07 -18.03 10.48
N PHE A 11 6.49 -17.87 11.67
CA PHE A 11 6.18 -16.55 12.20
C PHE A 11 6.56 -16.45 13.67
N SER A 12 6.79 -15.21 14.09
CA SER A 12 6.96 -14.83 15.49
C SER A 12 6.01 -13.68 15.81
N LEU A 13 5.23 -13.83 16.88
CA LEU A 13 4.38 -12.74 17.38
C LEU A 13 4.98 -12.15 18.65
N VAL A 14 5.34 -10.87 18.59
CA VAL A 14 6.08 -10.14 19.63
C VAL A 14 5.24 -8.97 20.12
N LYS A 15 5.07 -8.85 21.44
CA LYS A 15 4.44 -7.69 22.09
C LYS A 15 5.51 -6.65 22.41
N LYS A 16 5.25 -5.38 22.09
CA LYS A 16 6.08 -4.23 22.47
C LYS A 16 5.26 -3.22 23.27
N GLY A 17 5.77 -2.77 24.41
CA GLY A 17 5.13 -1.74 25.24
C GLY A 17 3.93 -2.21 26.07
N SER A 18 3.20 -1.26 26.65
CA SER A 18 2.22 -1.47 27.74
C SER A 18 0.85 -0.80 27.51
N ALA A 19 0.46 -0.54 26.27
CA ALA A 19 -0.88 -0.03 25.93
C ALA A 19 -2.02 -0.99 26.35
N GLU A 20 -3.26 -0.51 26.34
CA GLU A 20 -4.43 -1.35 26.59
C GLU A 20 -5.01 -1.95 25.30
N SER A 21 -4.82 -1.26 24.18
CA SER A 21 -5.23 -1.66 22.84
C SER A 21 -4.07 -1.41 21.87
N TYR A 22 -3.67 -2.46 21.15
CA TYR A 22 -2.44 -2.49 20.39
C TYR A 22 -2.70 -2.56 18.88
N PRO A 23 -2.11 -1.67 18.08
CA PRO A 23 -1.98 -1.91 16.64
C PRO A 23 -1.15 -3.18 16.39
N LEU A 24 -1.35 -3.79 15.23
CA LEU A 24 -0.60 -4.97 14.77
C LEU A 24 0.20 -4.63 13.50
N PHE A 25 1.49 -4.86 13.54
CA PHE A 25 2.36 -4.79 12.36
C PHE A 25 2.61 -6.19 11.83
N ILE A 26 2.31 -6.43 10.56
CA ILE A 26 2.85 -7.57 9.81
C ILE A 26 4.16 -7.10 9.20
N HIS A 27 5.26 -7.55 9.79
CA HIS A 27 6.60 -7.22 9.32
C HIS A 27 7.17 -8.42 8.56
N TYR A 28 7.42 -8.20 7.27
CA TYR A 28 7.95 -9.22 6.38
C TYR A 28 9.47 -9.22 6.54
N ASP A 29 9.96 -10.15 7.35
CA ASP A 29 11.38 -10.37 7.60
C ASP A 29 11.97 -11.17 6.44
N GLY A 30 13.26 -11.00 6.17
CA GLY A 30 13.94 -11.70 5.08
C GLY A 30 14.03 -13.22 5.32
N PRO A 31 14.58 -13.98 4.34
CA PRO A 31 14.58 -15.45 4.32
C PRO A 31 15.58 -16.04 5.34
N SER A 32 15.29 -15.89 6.62
CA SER A 32 16.09 -16.44 7.69
C SER A 32 15.29 -17.47 8.47
N LEU A 33 15.91 -18.63 8.73
CA LEU A 33 15.33 -19.82 9.41
C LEU A 33 14.59 -19.56 10.74
N ALA A 34 14.63 -18.33 11.25
CA ALA A 34 13.76 -17.87 12.30
C ALA A 34 13.44 -16.40 12.06
N ALA A 35 12.15 -16.07 11.88
CA ALA A 35 11.62 -14.75 12.19
C ALA A 35 12.07 -14.40 13.62
N ARG A 36 13.14 -13.61 13.74
CA ARG A 36 13.86 -13.51 15.02
C ARG A 36 12.99 -12.76 15.99
N ALA A 37 12.74 -13.30 17.19
CA ALA A 37 11.91 -12.65 18.21
C ALA A 37 12.37 -11.22 18.60
N ASN A 38 13.61 -10.84 18.24
CA ASN A 38 14.17 -9.50 18.45
C ASN A 38 14.22 -8.64 17.16
N GLY A 39 13.70 -9.13 16.03
CA GLY A 39 13.90 -8.58 14.68
C GLY A 39 12.97 -7.43 14.27
N GLY A 40 12.02 -7.01 15.11
CA GLY A 40 11.14 -5.90 14.77
C GLY A 40 11.86 -4.54 14.83
N LYS A 41 11.57 -3.65 13.87
CA LYS A 41 12.10 -2.27 13.83
C LYS A 41 11.96 -1.57 15.19
N SER A 42 12.97 -0.78 15.59
CA SER A 42 13.08 -0.19 16.94
C SER A 42 12.07 0.92 17.21
N ASP A 43 11.57 1.55 16.16
CA ASP A 43 10.50 2.55 16.14
C ASP A 43 9.10 1.96 16.40
N PHE A 44 8.94 0.64 16.35
CA PHE A 44 7.70 -0.01 16.76
C PHE A 44 7.53 0.04 18.27
N ILE A 45 6.58 0.85 18.73
CA ILE A 45 6.26 1.08 20.14
C ILE A 45 4.78 0.77 20.40
N ASN A 46 4.47 0.27 21.60
CA ASN A 46 3.08 0.02 22.02
C ASN A 46 2.24 -0.76 21.00
N CYS A 47 2.80 -1.81 20.41
CA CYS A 47 2.18 -2.61 19.35
C CYS A 47 2.43 -4.11 19.52
N TYR A 48 1.73 -4.92 18.73
CA TYR A 48 2.18 -6.28 18.40
C TYR A 48 2.87 -6.27 17.04
N VAL A 49 3.86 -7.14 16.88
CA VAL A 49 4.56 -7.36 15.61
C VAL A 49 4.47 -8.83 15.27
N LEU A 50 3.73 -9.14 14.20
CA LEU A 50 3.74 -10.41 13.52
C LEU A 50 4.88 -10.41 12.50
N LEU A 51 6.01 -10.99 12.88
CA LEU A 51 7.14 -11.22 12.01
C LEU A 51 6.85 -12.45 11.15
N VAL A 52 6.88 -12.30 9.83
CA VAL A 52 6.62 -13.39 8.88
C VAL A 52 7.84 -13.64 7.99
N ASP A 53 8.03 -14.88 7.60
CA ASP A 53 9.10 -15.38 6.74
C ASP A 53 8.50 -16.33 5.68
N ASP A 54 9.10 -16.36 4.49
CA ASP A 54 8.67 -17.17 3.34
C ASP A 54 9.62 -18.32 3.00
N TRP A 55 10.51 -18.69 3.92
CA TRP A 55 11.41 -19.83 3.77
C TRP A 55 10.64 -21.14 3.50
N LEU A 56 11.09 -21.85 2.46
CA LEU A 56 10.61 -23.17 2.06
C LEU A 56 11.69 -24.24 2.28
N PRO A 57 11.33 -25.47 2.69
CA PRO A 57 12.26 -26.53 3.07
C PRO A 57 12.74 -27.33 1.87
N ILE A 58 12.99 -26.65 0.75
CA ILE A 58 13.35 -27.30 -0.51
C ILE A 58 14.74 -27.92 -0.36
N GLN A 59 14.81 -29.24 -0.49
CA GLN A 59 16.09 -29.95 -0.52
C GLN A 59 16.74 -29.78 -1.89
N LYS A 60 17.96 -29.25 -1.91
CA LYS A 60 18.77 -29.05 -3.12
C LYS A 60 19.62 -30.28 -3.44
N LYS A 61 20.06 -30.41 -4.69
CA LYS A 61 20.97 -31.50 -5.15
C LYS A 61 22.24 -31.67 -4.34
N ASP A 62 22.76 -30.59 -3.74
CA ASP A 62 23.96 -30.64 -2.89
C ASP A 62 23.69 -31.08 -1.44
N GLY A 63 22.43 -31.38 -1.12
CA GLY A 63 21.97 -31.78 0.21
C GLY A 63 21.64 -30.61 1.13
N SER A 64 21.83 -29.36 0.70
CA SER A 64 21.38 -28.19 1.45
C SER A 64 19.85 -28.03 1.40
N PHE A 65 19.31 -27.23 2.32
CA PHE A 65 17.89 -26.91 2.40
C PHE A 65 17.68 -25.41 2.31
N GLY A 66 16.59 -25.01 1.67
CA GLY A 66 16.09 -23.65 1.72
C GLY A 66 15.88 -23.02 0.36
N ASP A 67 14.67 -22.54 0.12
CA ASP A 67 14.37 -21.55 -0.90
C ASP A 67 13.27 -20.61 -0.38
N ASN A 68 12.64 -19.83 -1.25
CA ASN A 68 11.54 -18.95 -0.89
C ASN A 68 10.55 -18.82 -2.05
N SER A 69 9.33 -18.37 -1.75
CA SER A 69 8.27 -18.13 -2.74
C SER A 69 8.17 -16.66 -3.17
N TYR A 70 9.24 -15.90 -2.94
CA TYR A 70 9.32 -14.46 -3.18
C TYR A 70 8.18 -13.68 -2.52
N MET A 71 7.79 -14.10 -1.31
CA MET A 71 6.68 -13.57 -0.53
C MET A 71 5.34 -13.52 -1.29
N CYS A 72 5.15 -14.37 -2.31
CA CYS A 72 3.90 -14.50 -3.04
C CYS A 72 3.19 -15.81 -2.74
N CYS A 73 3.49 -16.84 -3.52
CA CYS A 73 2.52 -17.86 -3.86
C CYS A 73 3.22 -18.98 -4.64
N TYR A 74 2.56 -20.13 -4.79
CA TYR A 74 3.08 -21.21 -5.63
C TYR A 74 1.94 -22.10 -6.13
N HIS A 75 2.22 -22.83 -7.22
CA HIS A 75 1.26 -23.73 -7.84
C HIS A 75 0.81 -24.82 -6.86
N GLN A 76 -0.47 -25.18 -6.91
CA GLN A 76 -1.07 -26.16 -5.98
C GLN A 76 -0.41 -27.56 -5.98
N ASN A 77 0.34 -27.90 -7.03
CA ASN A 77 1.08 -29.16 -7.14
C ASN A 77 2.58 -29.00 -6.86
N PHE A 78 3.04 -27.81 -6.46
CA PHE A 78 4.43 -27.56 -6.11
C PHE A 78 4.75 -28.27 -4.79
N ASN A 79 5.70 -29.19 -4.83
CA ASN A 79 6.19 -29.92 -3.68
C ASN A 79 7.35 -29.14 -3.04
N ILE A 80 7.05 -28.47 -1.94
CA ILE A 80 8.00 -27.64 -1.18
C ILE A 80 9.18 -28.42 -0.55
N TYR A 81 9.19 -29.76 -0.62
CA TYR A 81 10.27 -30.59 -0.07
C TYR A 81 11.29 -31.06 -1.11
N THR A 82 11.18 -30.63 -2.37
CA THR A 82 12.07 -31.06 -3.44
C THR A 82 12.37 -29.92 -4.42
N ASP A 83 13.56 -29.92 -4.98
CA ASP A 83 13.98 -29.05 -6.09
C ASP A 83 13.67 -29.67 -7.47
N GLN A 84 12.78 -30.67 -7.52
CA GLN A 84 12.38 -31.39 -8.73
C GLN A 84 10.87 -31.27 -8.96
N ASN A 85 10.41 -30.05 -9.21
CA ASN A 85 9.02 -29.82 -9.57
C ASN A 85 8.86 -29.73 -11.09
N PRO A 86 7.75 -30.21 -11.68
CA PRO A 86 7.44 -29.94 -13.07
C PRO A 86 6.99 -28.49 -13.23
N ILE A 87 7.42 -27.83 -14.31
CA ILE A 87 6.89 -26.51 -14.69
C ILE A 87 5.39 -26.64 -15.01
N PRO A 88 4.49 -25.98 -14.25
CA PRO A 88 3.05 -26.08 -14.47
C PRO A 88 2.63 -25.39 -15.76
N THR A 89 1.76 -26.06 -16.53
CA THR A 89 1.15 -25.53 -17.76
C THR A 89 -0.36 -25.31 -17.62
N THR A 90 -0.96 -25.86 -16.56
CA THR A 90 -2.38 -25.73 -16.18
C THR A 90 -2.49 -25.75 -14.66
N GLY A 91 -3.67 -25.41 -14.12
CA GLY A 91 -3.96 -25.45 -12.68
C GLY A 91 -4.07 -24.06 -12.07
N THR A 92 -3.70 -23.94 -10.80
CA THR A 92 -3.90 -22.72 -10.02
C THR A 92 -2.67 -22.41 -9.15
N VAL A 93 -2.21 -21.16 -9.22
CA VAL A 93 -1.22 -20.59 -8.30
C VAL A 93 -1.95 -20.09 -7.06
N LYS A 94 -1.56 -20.54 -5.88
CA LYS A 94 -2.29 -20.28 -4.63
C LYS A 94 -1.52 -19.31 -3.73
N THR A 95 -2.22 -18.33 -3.18
CA THR A 95 -1.69 -17.34 -2.21
C THR A 95 -1.61 -17.92 -0.80
N TYR A 96 -0.96 -19.09 -0.65
CA TYR A 96 -0.89 -19.80 0.62
C TYR A 96 -0.30 -18.93 1.74
N LEU A 97 0.69 -18.09 1.43
CA LEU A 97 1.37 -17.23 2.40
C LEU A 97 0.44 -16.12 2.90
N GLN A 98 -0.17 -15.34 2.01
CA GLN A 98 -1.03 -14.23 2.43
C GLN A 98 -2.24 -14.74 3.20
N LYS A 99 -2.83 -15.86 2.80
CA LYS A 99 -3.89 -16.53 3.57
C LYS A 99 -3.42 -16.89 4.97
N ARG A 100 -2.22 -17.44 5.11
CA ARG A 100 -1.68 -17.80 6.42
C ARG A 100 -1.40 -16.58 7.29
N TYR A 101 -0.90 -15.50 6.70
CA TYR A 101 -0.65 -14.24 7.40
C TYR A 101 -1.94 -13.65 7.96
N ILE A 102 -2.98 -13.57 7.13
CA ILE A 102 -4.31 -13.08 7.56
C ILE A 102 -4.95 -14.00 8.61
N GLU A 103 -4.87 -15.32 8.47
CA GLU A 103 -5.34 -16.23 9.52
C GLU A 103 -4.60 -16.03 10.86
N SER A 104 -3.33 -15.62 10.80
CA SER A 104 -2.53 -15.29 11.98
C SER A 104 -2.93 -13.95 12.60
N VAL A 105 -3.31 -12.97 11.77
CA VAL A 105 -3.94 -11.71 12.20
C VAL A 105 -5.25 -12.01 12.92
N HIS A 106 -6.18 -12.74 12.30
CA HIS A 106 -7.47 -13.07 12.93
C HIS A 106 -7.30 -13.89 14.20
N TYR A 107 -6.29 -14.77 14.26
CA TYR A 107 -5.94 -15.45 15.51
C TYR A 107 -5.52 -14.45 16.59
N ALA A 108 -4.64 -13.50 16.26
CA ALA A 108 -4.17 -12.48 17.20
C ALA A 108 -5.34 -11.62 17.70
N GLU A 109 -6.22 -11.15 16.82
CA GLU A 109 -7.41 -10.37 17.19
C GLU A 109 -8.33 -11.11 18.18
N ARG A 110 -8.55 -12.41 17.97
CA ARG A 110 -9.43 -13.21 18.84
C ARG A 110 -8.84 -13.49 20.22
N HIS A 111 -7.51 -13.40 20.39
CA HIS A 111 -6.84 -13.90 21.59
C HIS A 111 -5.96 -12.87 22.29
N LEU A 112 -5.73 -11.72 21.68
CA LEU A 112 -4.86 -10.64 22.17
C LEU A 112 -5.60 -9.31 22.03
N PRO A 113 -5.21 -8.27 22.79
CA PRO A 113 -5.85 -6.96 22.73
C PRO A 113 -5.41 -6.17 21.48
N ILE A 114 -5.60 -6.76 20.30
CA ILE A 114 -5.32 -6.12 19.01
C ILE A 114 -6.47 -5.20 18.64
N ASP A 115 -6.11 -4.02 18.16
CA ASP A 115 -7.02 -3.13 17.47
C ASP A 115 -7.11 -3.52 16.00
N ALA A 116 -8.20 -4.20 15.63
CA ALA A 116 -8.46 -4.64 14.26
C ALA A 116 -8.55 -3.47 13.27
N SER A 117 -8.75 -2.22 13.75
CA SER A 117 -8.72 -1.07 12.85
C SER A 117 -7.31 -0.56 12.56
N ARG A 118 -6.28 -1.09 13.20
CA ARG A 118 -4.88 -0.64 13.11
C ARG A 118 -3.95 -1.80 12.81
N ILE A 119 -4.13 -2.40 11.63
CA ILE A 119 -3.23 -3.42 11.10
C ILE A 119 -2.41 -2.80 9.97
N TYR A 120 -1.10 -3.00 10.00
CA TYR A 120 -0.16 -2.41 9.04
C TYR A 120 0.74 -3.46 8.42
N THR A 121 1.18 -3.25 7.19
CA THR A 121 2.19 -4.09 6.54
C THR A 121 3.46 -3.27 6.24
N THR A 122 4.62 -3.92 6.34
CA THR A 122 5.90 -3.27 6.02
C THR A 122 7.00 -4.28 5.73
N GLY A 123 7.80 -4.00 4.72
CA GLY A 123 8.96 -4.77 4.31
C GLY A 123 9.96 -3.94 3.50
N THR A 124 11.01 -4.60 3.03
CA THR A 124 12.06 -4.02 2.19
C THR A 124 12.36 -4.99 1.04
N SER A 125 12.60 -4.49 -0.18
CA SER A 125 12.91 -5.36 -1.33
C SER A 125 11.77 -6.36 -1.59
N HIS A 126 12.07 -7.62 -1.87
CA HIS A 126 11.07 -8.69 -2.04
C HIS A 126 10.11 -8.83 -0.84
N THR A 127 10.52 -8.48 0.39
CA THR A 127 9.61 -8.51 1.55
C THR A 127 8.62 -7.35 1.55
N GLY A 128 9.01 -6.19 0.99
CA GLY A 128 8.07 -5.09 0.72
C GLY A 128 7.05 -5.46 -0.36
N TYR A 129 7.44 -6.26 -1.36
CA TYR A 129 6.48 -6.79 -2.33
C TYR A 129 5.42 -7.68 -1.65
N GLY A 130 5.83 -8.54 -0.71
CA GLY A 130 4.90 -9.34 0.09
C GLY A 130 3.94 -8.50 0.92
N ALA A 131 4.42 -7.39 1.48
CA ALA A 131 3.61 -6.42 2.21
C ALA A 131 2.57 -5.75 1.31
N LEU A 132 2.98 -5.21 0.15
CA LEU A 132 2.07 -4.65 -0.85
C LEU A 132 1.06 -5.69 -1.35
N LEU A 133 1.50 -6.90 -1.69
CA LEU A 133 0.64 -7.96 -2.22
C LEU A 133 -0.43 -8.36 -1.21
N THR A 134 -0.08 -8.48 0.07
CA THR A 134 -1.06 -8.81 1.13
C THR A 134 -2.09 -7.70 1.28
N ALA A 135 -1.63 -6.44 1.31
CA ALA A 135 -2.50 -5.28 1.34
C ALA A 135 -3.39 -5.16 0.08
N ALA A 136 -2.93 -5.66 -1.07
CA ALA A 136 -3.72 -5.71 -2.29
C ALA A 136 -4.73 -6.86 -2.31
N ILE A 137 -4.46 -8.00 -1.67
CA ILE A 137 -5.42 -9.12 -1.60
C ILE A 137 -6.48 -8.87 -0.52
N TYR A 138 -6.10 -8.21 0.58
CA TYR A 138 -6.94 -7.97 1.76
C TYR A 138 -7.01 -6.46 2.11
N PRO A 139 -7.43 -5.60 1.16
CA PRO A 139 -7.39 -4.14 1.35
C PRO A 139 -8.26 -3.64 2.51
N GLU A 140 -9.34 -4.33 2.84
CA GLU A 140 -10.25 -3.99 3.93
C GLU A 140 -9.67 -4.26 5.32
N GLU A 141 -8.71 -5.17 5.44
CA GLU A 141 -8.10 -5.52 6.73
C GLU A 141 -6.89 -4.63 7.05
N ILE A 142 -6.17 -4.16 6.02
CA ILE A 142 -4.92 -3.40 6.20
C ILE A 142 -5.18 -1.90 6.21
N SER A 143 -4.72 -1.18 7.22
CA SER A 143 -4.93 0.26 7.36
C SER A 143 -3.95 1.09 6.52
N ALA A 144 -2.67 0.72 6.54
CA ALA A 144 -1.61 1.39 5.80
C ALA A 144 -0.42 0.45 5.53
N VAL A 145 0.35 0.79 4.50
CA VAL A 145 1.55 0.07 4.06
C VAL A 145 2.75 1.01 4.07
N TYR A 146 3.90 0.56 4.56
CA TYR A 146 5.17 1.28 4.43
C TYR A 146 6.29 0.36 3.96
N ASP A 147 6.71 0.54 2.71
CA ASP A 147 7.72 -0.30 2.06
C ASP A 147 8.91 0.51 1.54
N ILE A 148 10.02 -0.19 1.32
CA ILE A 148 11.27 0.41 0.84
C ILE A 148 11.84 -0.50 -0.25
N VAL A 149 12.18 0.09 -1.40
CA VAL A 149 12.88 -0.51 -2.54
C VAL A 149 12.34 -1.86 -2.99
N GLU A 150 11.04 -2.07 -2.88
CA GLU A 150 10.35 -3.28 -3.32
C GLU A 150 10.18 -3.34 -4.84
N PRO A 151 10.24 -4.53 -5.48
CA PRO A 151 9.84 -4.65 -6.88
C PRO A 151 8.34 -4.37 -7.01
N ILE A 152 7.91 -3.78 -8.14
CA ILE A 152 6.48 -3.50 -8.39
C ILE A 152 5.80 -4.68 -9.09
N SER A 153 6.58 -5.50 -9.78
CA SER A 153 6.09 -6.70 -10.45
C SER A 153 7.11 -7.82 -10.31
N ILE A 154 6.61 -9.04 -10.15
CA ILE A 154 7.42 -10.26 -10.12
C ILE A 154 6.97 -11.22 -11.21
N GLY A 155 7.88 -12.10 -11.60
CA GLY A 155 7.67 -13.16 -12.57
C GLY A 155 8.83 -14.13 -12.55
N SER A 156 8.70 -15.26 -13.23
CA SER A 156 9.69 -16.33 -13.14
C SER A 156 11.04 -15.95 -13.74
N ASN A 157 11.06 -15.09 -14.77
CA ASN A 157 12.27 -14.54 -15.39
C ASN A 157 13.31 -15.62 -15.78
N GLY A 158 12.86 -16.83 -16.13
CA GLY A 158 13.72 -17.96 -16.48
C GLY A 158 14.43 -18.62 -15.30
N VAL A 159 14.11 -18.24 -14.06
CA VAL A 159 14.62 -18.88 -12.85
C VAL A 159 13.84 -20.17 -12.60
N SER A 160 14.53 -21.32 -12.58
CA SER A 160 13.91 -22.67 -12.50
C SER A 160 12.87 -22.78 -11.40
N VAL A 161 13.22 -22.44 -10.15
CA VAL A 161 12.31 -22.60 -9.01
C VAL A 161 11.04 -21.75 -9.18
N TYR A 162 11.14 -20.54 -9.70
CA TYR A 162 9.98 -19.68 -9.95
C TYR A 162 9.16 -20.13 -11.17
N GLU A 163 9.79 -20.71 -12.20
CA GLU A 163 9.05 -21.35 -13.29
C GLU A 163 8.29 -22.57 -12.80
N GLU A 164 8.84 -23.32 -11.84
CA GLU A 164 8.18 -24.44 -11.19
C GLU A 164 7.02 -24.00 -10.28
N GLU A 165 7.17 -22.86 -9.59
CA GLU A 165 6.12 -22.29 -8.75
C GLU A 165 4.99 -21.62 -9.54
N TRP A 166 5.30 -20.91 -10.63
CA TRP A 166 4.34 -19.99 -11.29
C TRP A 166 4.09 -20.29 -12.77
N GLY A 167 4.84 -21.21 -13.37
CA GLY A 167 4.89 -21.43 -14.81
C GLY A 167 5.85 -20.47 -15.52
N THR A 168 6.06 -20.71 -16.82
CA THR A 168 6.85 -19.79 -17.65
C THR A 168 6.07 -18.53 -17.98
N SER A 169 6.76 -17.49 -18.46
CA SER A 169 6.12 -16.24 -18.92
C SER A 169 5.12 -16.43 -20.08
N ALA A 170 5.18 -17.55 -20.80
CA ALA A 170 4.23 -17.89 -21.85
C ALA A 170 2.91 -18.46 -21.32
N VAL A 171 2.91 -19.00 -20.09
CA VAL A 171 1.73 -19.63 -19.48
C VAL A 171 0.96 -18.60 -18.66
N LYS A 172 -0.37 -18.60 -18.80
CA LYS A 172 -1.28 -17.72 -18.04
C LYS A 172 -2.07 -18.57 -17.04
N LEU A 173 -1.46 -18.89 -15.90
CA LEU A 173 -2.15 -19.64 -14.85
C LEU A 173 -3.13 -18.74 -14.10
N ASN A 174 -4.26 -19.33 -13.71
CA ASN A 174 -5.20 -18.70 -12.78
C ASN A 174 -4.62 -18.69 -11.36
N THR A 175 -5.08 -17.76 -10.54
CA THR A 175 -4.84 -17.74 -9.10
C THR A 175 -6.12 -18.11 -8.33
N ASP A 176 -6.02 -18.20 -7.02
CA ASP A 176 -7.17 -18.30 -6.11
C ASP A 176 -7.68 -16.95 -5.60
N VAL A 177 -7.17 -15.84 -6.13
CA VAL A 177 -7.68 -14.50 -5.87
C VAL A 177 -8.66 -14.15 -6.97
N LEU A 178 -9.85 -13.67 -6.61
CA LEU A 178 -10.89 -13.31 -7.56
C LEU A 178 -10.77 -11.83 -7.97
N ILE A 179 -11.21 -11.51 -9.19
CA ILE A 179 -11.40 -10.12 -9.61
C ILE A 179 -12.55 -9.53 -8.78
N PRO A 180 -12.36 -8.39 -8.09
CA PRO A 180 -13.39 -7.78 -7.26
C PRO A 180 -14.70 -7.58 -8.02
N GLY A 181 -15.82 -7.97 -7.39
CA GLY A 181 -17.17 -7.88 -7.96
C GLY A 181 -17.50 -8.96 -8.99
N THR A 182 -16.65 -9.97 -9.18
CA THR A 182 -16.88 -11.10 -10.11
C THR A 182 -16.59 -12.45 -9.45
N SER A 183 -16.91 -13.54 -10.15
CA SER A 183 -16.50 -14.91 -9.77
C SER A 183 -15.23 -15.37 -10.48
N ASP A 184 -14.62 -14.53 -11.32
CA ASP A 184 -13.51 -14.93 -12.17
C ASP A 184 -12.17 -14.81 -11.42
N PRO A 185 -11.28 -15.81 -11.53
CA PRO A 185 -9.96 -15.73 -10.93
C PRO A 185 -9.07 -14.71 -11.67
N LEU A 186 -8.19 -14.05 -10.93
CA LEU A 186 -7.09 -13.30 -11.51
C LEU A 186 -6.09 -14.27 -12.15
N LEU A 187 -5.43 -13.80 -13.22
CA LEU A 187 -4.24 -14.49 -13.73
C LEU A 187 -3.05 -14.17 -12.84
N PHE A 188 -2.09 -15.08 -12.71
CA PHE A 188 -0.87 -14.85 -11.96
C PHE A 188 -0.15 -13.59 -12.44
N THR A 189 -0.04 -13.38 -13.75
CA THR A 189 0.56 -12.16 -14.34
C THR A 189 -0.17 -10.85 -14.03
N LYS A 190 -1.39 -10.92 -13.50
CA LYS A 190 -2.16 -9.75 -13.02
C LYS A 190 -2.03 -9.59 -11.52
N LEU A 191 -2.07 -10.69 -10.76
CA LEU A 191 -1.81 -10.69 -9.33
C LEU A 191 -0.38 -10.23 -9.04
N SER A 192 0.58 -10.65 -9.87
CA SER A 192 2.00 -10.46 -9.64
C SER A 192 2.51 -9.06 -10.00
N ASP A 193 1.64 -8.18 -10.52
CA ASP A 193 1.95 -6.83 -10.97
C ASP A 193 1.11 -5.81 -10.19
N MET A 194 1.73 -5.10 -9.24
CA MET A 194 1.01 -4.18 -8.35
C MET A 194 0.33 -3.04 -9.12
N ARG A 195 0.85 -2.62 -10.27
CA ARG A 195 0.20 -1.64 -11.16
C ARG A 195 -1.17 -2.12 -11.65
N ARG A 196 -1.35 -3.43 -11.79
CA ARG A 196 -2.63 -4.03 -12.19
C ARG A 196 -3.55 -4.19 -10.99
N MET A 197 -3.01 -4.55 -9.84
CA MET A 197 -3.78 -4.65 -8.61
C MET A 197 -4.38 -3.30 -8.19
N THR A 198 -3.68 -2.18 -8.40
CA THR A 198 -4.27 -0.84 -8.15
C THR A 198 -5.51 -0.59 -8.99
N TYR A 199 -5.52 -1.04 -10.25
CA TYR A 199 -6.70 -0.95 -11.09
C TYR A 199 -7.85 -1.85 -10.61
N TYR A 200 -7.59 -3.11 -10.29
CA TYR A 200 -8.65 -4.04 -9.87
C TYR A 200 -9.30 -3.63 -8.55
N ASN A 201 -8.52 -3.05 -7.65
CA ASN A 201 -8.98 -2.64 -6.33
C ASN A 201 -9.43 -1.18 -6.27
N ARG A 202 -9.44 -0.44 -7.39
CA ARG A 202 -9.71 1.01 -7.40
C ARG A 202 -11.04 1.38 -6.74
N GLU A 203 -12.06 0.53 -6.79
CA GLU A 203 -13.36 0.78 -6.16
C GLU A 203 -13.49 0.20 -4.74
N LEU A 204 -12.43 -0.41 -4.20
CA LEU A 204 -12.40 -0.97 -2.84
C LEU A 204 -11.88 0.06 -1.81
N ASP A 205 -12.06 -0.30 -0.54
CA ASP A 205 -11.55 0.43 0.62
C ASP A 205 -10.07 0.12 0.86
N VAL A 206 -9.21 0.65 -0.03
CA VAL A 206 -7.77 0.37 -0.06
C VAL A 206 -6.96 1.08 1.03
N PRO A 207 -5.81 0.50 1.47
CA PRO A 207 -4.92 1.16 2.43
C PRO A 207 -4.23 2.39 1.84
N LEU A 208 -3.73 3.24 2.74
CA LEU A 208 -2.73 4.24 2.38
C LEU A 208 -1.40 3.54 2.07
N ILE A 209 -0.73 3.95 0.99
CA ILE A 209 0.54 3.37 0.54
C ILE A 209 1.66 4.40 0.66
N PHE A 210 2.67 4.08 1.46
CA PHE A 210 3.90 4.85 1.57
C PHE A 210 5.05 3.99 1.09
N ASP A 211 5.83 4.48 0.13
CA ASP A 211 6.98 3.75 -0.36
C ASP A 211 8.18 4.66 -0.65
N VAL A 212 9.36 4.05 -0.72
CA VAL A 212 10.60 4.76 -1.02
C VAL A 212 11.48 3.97 -1.97
N HIS A 213 11.76 4.55 -3.13
CA HIS A 213 12.52 3.89 -4.20
C HIS A 213 13.87 4.59 -4.46
N GLY A 214 14.86 3.82 -4.91
CA GLY A 214 16.20 4.33 -5.23
C GLY A 214 16.46 4.43 -6.72
N LYS A 215 16.86 5.62 -7.20
CA LYS A 215 17.30 5.81 -8.60
C LYS A 215 18.57 5.02 -8.91
N ASN A 216 19.41 4.75 -7.91
CA ASN A 216 20.62 3.95 -8.04
C ASN A 216 20.46 2.51 -7.53
N ASP A 217 19.23 2.04 -7.32
CA ASP A 217 18.98 0.64 -6.96
C ASP A 217 19.33 -0.30 -8.12
N ASP A 218 20.37 -1.11 -7.95
CA ASP A 218 20.87 -2.05 -8.96
C ASP A 218 20.22 -3.45 -8.89
N LYS A 219 19.32 -3.69 -7.93
CA LYS A 219 18.66 -4.99 -7.73
C LYS A 219 17.24 -4.99 -8.27
N VAL A 220 16.41 -4.04 -7.84
CA VAL A 220 15.04 -3.91 -8.37
C VAL A 220 14.96 -2.92 -9.52
N GLY A 221 15.94 -2.03 -9.64
CA GLY A 221 16.05 -1.09 -10.74
C GLY A 221 15.15 0.13 -10.61
N TRP A 222 15.68 1.29 -11.01
CA TRP A 222 14.86 2.41 -11.47
C TRP A 222 14.56 2.20 -12.95
N THR A 223 13.29 1.93 -13.27
CA THR A 223 12.83 1.56 -14.62
C THR A 223 11.52 2.28 -14.93
N ASP A 224 11.07 2.20 -16.17
CA ASP A 224 9.73 2.63 -16.58
C ASP A 224 8.63 2.05 -15.70
N GLY A 225 8.78 0.80 -15.24
CA GLY A 225 7.86 0.15 -14.30
C GLY A 225 7.68 0.89 -12.97
N LYS A 226 8.68 1.66 -12.50
CA LYS A 226 8.55 2.53 -11.31
C LYS A 226 7.73 3.78 -11.59
N ILE A 227 7.88 4.34 -12.78
CA ILE A 227 7.09 5.50 -13.20
C ILE A 227 5.64 5.09 -13.39
N GLU A 228 5.41 3.97 -14.09
CA GLU A 228 4.07 3.39 -14.28
C GLU A 228 3.39 3.01 -12.96
N TRP A 229 4.17 2.68 -11.92
CA TRP A 229 3.65 2.47 -10.57
C TRP A 229 3.03 3.75 -10.00
N PHE A 230 3.80 4.84 -9.97
CA PHE A 230 3.31 6.13 -9.49
C PHE A 230 2.11 6.62 -10.32
N ASP A 231 2.18 6.47 -11.65
CA ASP A 231 1.06 6.80 -12.54
C ASP A 231 -0.17 5.96 -12.25
N SER A 232 -0.01 4.67 -11.93
CA SER A 232 -1.13 3.79 -11.58
C SER A 232 -1.79 4.21 -10.27
N LEU A 233 -1.02 4.66 -9.28
CA LEU A 233 -1.56 5.12 -8.00
C LEU A 233 -2.30 6.45 -8.17
N GLN A 234 -1.73 7.40 -8.92
CA GLN A 234 -2.40 8.66 -9.29
C GLN A 234 -3.71 8.41 -10.05
N SER A 235 -3.65 7.58 -11.09
CA SER A 235 -4.78 7.32 -12.00
C SER A 235 -5.91 6.54 -11.34
N ASN A 236 -5.58 5.69 -10.37
CA ASN A 236 -6.57 4.94 -9.59
C ASN A 236 -6.87 5.61 -8.24
N HIS A 237 -6.43 6.86 -8.01
CA HIS A 237 -6.73 7.66 -6.82
C HIS A 237 -6.38 6.98 -5.48
N TYR A 238 -5.22 6.34 -5.40
CA TYR A 238 -4.70 5.80 -4.15
C TYR A 238 -4.18 6.93 -3.25
N GLY A 239 -4.39 6.82 -1.94
CA GLY A 239 -3.82 7.76 -0.99
C GLY A 239 -2.44 7.31 -0.52
N GLY A 240 -1.61 8.28 -0.14
CA GLY A 240 -0.27 8.04 0.39
C GLY A 240 0.76 9.03 -0.15
N VAL A 241 2.04 8.72 0.08
CA VAL A 241 3.18 9.50 -0.39
C VAL A 241 4.24 8.55 -0.91
N TRP A 242 4.74 8.83 -2.11
CA TRP A 242 5.67 7.95 -2.82
C TRP A 242 6.96 8.68 -3.07
N TYR A 243 8.03 8.25 -2.42
CA TYR A 243 9.32 8.94 -2.41
C TYR A 243 10.31 8.26 -3.35
N TRP A 244 11.24 9.06 -3.87
CA TRP A 244 12.45 8.53 -4.48
C TRP A 244 13.67 9.38 -4.17
N ASP A 245 14.83 8.76 -4.13
CA ASP A 245 16.10 9.48 -4.01
C ASP A 245 17.24 8.72 -4.67
N GLN A 246 18.49 9.16 -4.45
CA GLN A 246 19.67 8.57 -5.05
C GLN A 246 20.13 7.25 -4.39
N ARG A 247 19.33 6.63 -3.51
CA ARG A 247 19.75 5.42 -2.80
C ARG A 247 20.01 4.24 -3.72
N GLU A 248 20.99 3.43 -3.31
CA GLU A 248 21.23 2.07 -3.76
C GLU A 248 20.32 1.10 -3.00
N HIS A 249 20.29 -0.18 -3.40
CA HIS A 249 19.44 -1.20 -2.78
C HIS A 249 19.68 -1.36 -1.26
N GLY A 250 20.95 -1.21 -0.83
CA GLY A 250 21.32 -1.27 0.58
C GLY A 250 21.05 0.03 1.37
N GLY A 251 20.46 1.04 0.73
CA GLY A 251 20.17 2.35 1.33
C GLY A 251 21.33 3.36 1.33
N GLY A 252 22.51 2.99 0.79
CA GLY A 252 23.61 3.92 0.57
C GLY A 252 23.23 5.01 -0.44
N GLY A 253 23.68 6.25 -0.25
CA GLY A 253 23.35 7.35 -1.18
C GLY A 253 21.96 7.98 -1.01
N LYS A 254 21.19 7.57 0.01
CA LYS A 254 19.89 8.18 0.31
C LYS A 254 19.99 9.68 0.61
N ASN A 255 19.02 10.44 0.11
CA ASN A 255 18.88 11.87 0.40
C ASN A 255 17.95 12.09 1.60
N PHE A 256 16.90 11.28 1.70
CA PHE A 256 15.98 11.34 2.83
C PHE A 256 16.49 10.54 4.03
N SER A 257 16.31 11.11 5.21
CA SER A 257 16.33 10.38 6.47
C SER A 257 15.13 9.44 6.57
N ASN A 258 15.20 8.51 7.52
CA ASN A 258 14.07 7.58 7.76
C ASN A 258 12.87 8.35 8.32
N ASP A 259 13.09 9.34 9.19
CA ASP A 259 12.03 10.13 9.82
C ASP A 259 11.24 10.98 8.81
N GLU A 260 11.87 11.37 7.69
CA GLU A 260 11.21 12.14 6.62
C GLU A 260 10.28 11.30 5.73
N THR A 261 10.58 10.00 5.61
CA THR A 261 9.87 9.08 4.69
C THR A 261 8.98 8.07 5.40
N THR A 262 9.23 7.83 6.70
CA THR A 262 8.41 6.97 7.53
C THR A 262 7.18 7.76 7.96
N PRO A 263 5.97 7.36 7.57
CA PRO A 263 4.77 8.06 8.02
C PRO A 263 4.56 7.86 9.53
N ASP A 264 3.80 8.75 10.17
CA ASP A 264 3.16 8.42 11.45
C ASP A 264 2.06 7.39 11.19
N ILE A 265 2.46 6.13 11.00
CA ILE A 265 1.58 5.07 10.53
C ILE A 265 0.46 4.76 11.53
N TYR A 266 0.66 5.05 12.82
CA TYR A 266 -0.32 4.86 13.90
C TYR A 266 -1.56 5.72 13.75
N ARG A 267 -1.46 6.78 12.95
CA ARG A 267 -2.52 7.71 12.61
C ARG A 267 -3.67 7.04 11.83
N TYR A 268 -3.37 6.01 11.04
CA TYR A 268 -4.29 5.48 10.04
C TYR A 268 -5.12 4.30 10.52
N GLN A 269 -6.39 4.26 10.13
CA GLN A 269 -7.31 3.19 10.51
C GLN A 269 -8.17 2.74 9.33
N ASN A 270 -8.51 1.45 9.25
CA ASN A 270 -9.34 0.91 8.17
C ASN A 270 -10.84 1.28 8.31
N ASN A 271 -11.27 1.69 9.50
CA ASN A 271 -12.62 2.17 9.82
C ASN A 271 -12.71 3.71 9.85
N LYS A 272 -11.75 4.40 9.22
CA LYS A 272 -11.78 5.84 9.05
C LYS A 272 -11.57 6.19 7.58
N SER A 273 -12.31 7.18 7.13
CA SER A 273 -12.12 7.80 5.83
C SER A 273 -10.82 8.58 5.77
N TYR A 274 -10.30 8.80 4.56
CA TYR A 274 -9.17 9.68 4.32
C TYR A 274 -9.26 10.39 2.95
N PRO A 275 -8.66 11.58 2.80
CA PRO A 275 -8.45 12.19 1.50
C PRO A 275 -7.28 11.51 0.78
N ALA A 276 -7.52 11.02 -0.44
CA ALA A 276 -6.49 10.60 -1.36
C ALA A 276 -6.18 11.71 -2.36
N PHE A 277 -4.95 12.21 -2.34
CA PHE A 277 -4.48 13.22 -3.27
C PHE A 277 -3.98 12.58 -4.56
N SER A 278 -4.23 13.22 -5.69
CA SER A 278 -3.65 12.85 -6.97
C SER A 278 -3.38 14.08 -7.85
N ASN A 279 -2.51 13.94 -8.85
CA ASN A 279 -2.23 15.01 -9.82
C ASN A 279 -1.86 16.36 -9.17
N CYS A 280 -1.09 16.34 -8.07
CA CYS A 280 -0.67 17.56 -7.41
C CYS A 280 0.32 18.35 -8.28
N SER A 281 0.08 19.66 -8.43
CA SER A 281 0.85 20.55 -9.31
C SER A 281 2.28 20.85 -8.82
N ILE A 282 2.60 20.43 -7.60
CA ILE A 282 3.93 20.59 -6.97
C ILE A 282 4.57 19.24 -6.65
N ASN A 283 4.09 18.16 -7.28
CA ASN A 283 4.82 16.91 -7.32
C ASN A 283 6.16 17.12 -8.04
N GLN A 284 7.22 16.51 -7.52
CA GLN A 284 8.50 16.45 -8.22
C GLN A 284 8.41 15.52 -9.43
N ASP A 285 9.36 15.64 -10.36
CA ASP A 285 9.42 14.83 -11.57
C ASP A 285 10.27 13.56 -11.34
N PRO A 286 9.70 12.34 -11.29
CA PRO A 286 10.50 11.13 -11.15
C PRO A 286 11.30 10.79 -12.42
N GLY A 287 10.99 11.42 -13.56
CA GLY A 287 11.57 11.16 -14.87
C GLY A 287 10.90 9.99 -15.59
N ASN A 288 11.59 9.43 -16.56
CA ASN A 288 11.08 8.38 -17.47
C ASN A 288 11.54 6.95 -17.14
N GLY A 289 12.09 6.73 -15.94
CA GLY A 289 12.67 5.44 -15.55
C GLY A 289 14.16 5.30 -15.88
N SER A 290 14.77 6.29 -16.54
CA SER A 290 16.23 6.46 -16.52
C SER A 290 16.65 7.12 -15.21
N LYS A 291 17.67 6.57 -14.55
CA LYS A 291 18.16 7.13 -13.27
C LYS A 291 18.72 8.54 -13.35
N ASN A 292 19.06 9.01 -14.56
CA ASN A 292 19.61 10.34 -14.82
C ASN A 292 18.57 11.34 -15.36
N ASP A 293 17.31 10.94 -15.47
CA ASP A 293 16.20 11.75 -15.98
C ASP A 293 15.26 12.16 -14.85
N GLY A 294 14.66 13.35 -14.91
CA GLY A 294 13.87 13.92 -13.82
C GLY A 294 14.69 14.38 -12.61
N ASP A 295 14.02 14.70 -11.52
CA ASP A 295 14.62 15.18 -10.28
C ASP A 295 15.44 14.07 -9.59
N PRO A 296 16.59 14.40 -8.97
CA PRO A 296 17.45 13.43 -8.30
C PRO A 296 16.78 12.81 -7.06
N TYR A 297 15.88 13.54 -6.43
CA TYR A 297 15.04 13.10 -5.32
C TYR A 297 13.72 13.85 -5.38
N GLY A 298 12.69 13.30 -4.76
CA GLY A 298 11.39 13.95 -4.72
C GLY A 298 10.32 13.05 -4.14
N ALA A 299 9.09 13.54 -4.16
CA ALA A 299 7.93 12.76 -3.77
C ALA A 299 6.72 13.10 -4.63
N ILE A 300 5.86 12.10 -4.83
CA ILE A 300 4.48 12.32 -5.25
C ILE A 300 3.63 12.50 -4.00
N ASN A 301 2.85 13.58 -3.97
CA ASN A 301 2.01 14.05 -2.86
C ASN A 301 2.77 14.40 -1.57
N GLY A 302 4.11 14.53 -1.60
CA GLY A 302 4.93 14.73 -0.41
C GLY A 302 4.71 16.04 0.35
N TYR A 303 4.13 17.05 -0.32
CA TYR A 303 3.82 18.35 0.27
C TYR A 303 2.42 18.44 0.84
N LEU A 304 1.59 17.41 0.67
CA LEU A 304 0.19 17.45 1.08
C LEU A 304 -0.02 16.67 2.37
N ASP A 305 -0.92 17.18 3.20
CA ASP A 305 -1.39 16.52 4.40
C ASP A 305 -2.81 17.00 4.76
N TRP A 306 -3.40 16.41 5.80
CA TRP A 306 -4.73 16.72 6.29
C TRP A 306 -4.80 16.67 7.82
N ASP A 307 -5.89 17.18 8.39
CA ASP A 307 -6.20 17.02 9.81
C ASP A 307 -7.07 15.79 10.06
N ASP A 308 -6.85 15.11 11.19
CA ASP A 308 -7.58 13.89 11.56
C ASP A 308 -9.04 14.12 11.99
N SER A 309 -9.44 15.37 12.18
CA SER A 309 -10.80 15.79 12.53
C SER A 309 -11.74 15.76 11.32
N ILE A 310 -11.79 14.62 10.63
CA ILE A 310 -12.69 14.39 9.50
C ILE A 310 -14.12 14.22 10.03
N ILE A 311 -15.04 14.93 9.39
CA ILE A 311 -16.48 14.70 9.53
C ILE A 311 -16.88 13.79 8.39
N ASP A 312 -17.41 12.61 8.71
CA ASP A 312 -17.94 11.64 7.74
C ASP A 312 -19.30 11.19 8.28
N ASN A 313 -20.34 11.94 7.95
CA ASN A 313 -21.72 11.70 8.37
C ASN A 313 -22.57 11.33 7.15
N SER A 314 -23.75 10.74 7.39
CA SER A 314 -24.71 10.43 6.32
C SER A 314 -25.06 11.60 5.38
N CYS A 315 -25.06 12.83 5.91
CA CYS A 315 -25.46 14.01 5.15
C CYS A 315 -24.29 14.88 4.63
N ASN A 316 -23.09 14.71 5.19
CA ASN A 316 -21.96 15.57 4.84
C ASN A 316 -20.62 14.91 5.12
N TYR A 317 -19.63 15.36 4.37
CA TYR A 317 -18.23 15.05 4.60
C TYR A 317 -17.42 16.34 4.66
N SER A 318 -16.52 16.46 5.63
CA SER A 318 -15.61 17.61 5.76
C SER A 318 -14.22 17.20 6.18
N VAL A 319 -13.19 17.79 5.57
CA VAL A 319 -11.78 17.59 5.94
C VAL A 319 -11.00 18.89 5.76
N ASN A 320 -10.06 19.16 6.66
CA ASN A 320 -9.06 20.21 6.46
C ASN A 320 -7.82 19.61 5.78
N ILE A 321 -7.39 20.18 4.66
CA ILE A 321 -6.20 19.78 3.90
C ILE A 321 -5.25 20.96 3.78
N PHE A 322 -3.95 20.71 3.75
CA PHE A 322 -2.95 21.77 3.74
C PHE A 322 -1.66 21.35 3.04
N ILE A 323 -0.85 22.34 2.67
CA ILE A 323 0.53 22.13 2.23
C ILE A 323 1.41 22.09 3.48
N LYS A 324 2.11 20.98 3.73
CA LYS A 324 3.09 20.84 4.81
C LYS A 324 4.50 21.22 4.36
N ASP A 325 5.41 21.35 5.32
CA ASP A 325 6.84 21.51 5.03
C ASP A 325 7.41 20.21 4.47
N PHE A 326 8.28 20.32 3.48
CA PHE A 326 8.99 19.20 2.89
C PHE A 326 10.47 19.32 3.22
N TYR A 327 11.08 18.22 3.66
CA TYR A 327 12.47 18.19 4.11
C TYR A 327 13.24 17.12 3.36
N VAL A 328 14.51 17.41 3.08
CA VAL A 328 15.46 16.48 2.45
C VAL A 328 16.72 16.46 3.29
N GLY A 329 17.00 15.34 3.96
CA GLY A 329 18.21 15.19 4.77
C GLY A 329 18.26 16.14 5.98
N GLY A 330 17.10 16.46 6.54
CA GLY A 330 16.93 17.40 7.65
C GLY A 330 16.93 18.87 7.23
N VAL A 331 17.01 19.17 5.93
CA VAL A 331 17.02 20.53 5.39
C VAL A 331 15.66 20.83 4.79
N LEU A 332 15.05 21.94 5.20
CA LEU A 332 13.80 22.42 4.61
C LEU A 332 14.03 22.68 3.12
N ASP A 333 13.15 22.14 2.28
CA ASP A 333 13.23 22.31 0.85
C ASP A 333 13.22 23.80 0.45
N GLN A 334 13.94 24.16 -0.60
CA GLN A 334 14.07 25.56 -1.00
C GLN A 334 12.75 26.09 -1.58
N ASP A 335 11.99 25.22 -2.25
CA ASP A 335 10.72 25.58 -2.84
C ASP A 335 9.59 25.51 -1.81
N GLN A 336 9.42 26.62 -1.09
CA GLN A 336 8.35 26.78 -0.11
C GLN A 336 7.06 27.26 -0.80
N TYR A 337 6.26 26.30 -1.27
CA TYR A 337 4.99 26.57 -1.93
C TYR A 337 3.93 27.12 -0.99
N LYS A 338 3.26 28.19 -1.42
CA LYS A 338 2.11 28.78 -0.70
C LYS A 338 0.78 28.18 -1.13
N THR A 339 0.70 27.69 -2.36
CA THR A 339 -0.49 27.08 -2.95
C THR A 339 -0.11 26.03 -4.00
N CYS A 340 -0.99 25.06 -4.22
CA CYS A 340 -0.95 24.10 -5.32
C CYS A 340 -2.38 23.74 -5.76
N THR A 341 -2.50 22.98 -6.84
CA THR A 341 -3.74 22.28 -7.20
C THR A 341 -3.58 20.78 -7.10
N THR A 342 -4.62 20.05 -6.71
CA THR A 342 -4.63 18.57 -6.66
C THR A 342 -6.05 18.03 -6.91
N ASP A 343 -6.16 16.81 -7.41
CA ASP A 343 -7.40 16.05 -7.39
C ASP A 343 -7.55 15.38 -6.01
N LEU A 344 -8.73 15.55 -5.40
CA LEU A 344 -9.04 15.03 -4.07
C LEU A 344 -10.12 13.95 -4.16
N THR A 345 -9.77 12.72 -3.79
CA THR A 345 -10.73 11.59 -3.73
C THR A 345 -11.02 11.22 -2.29
N PHE A 346 -12.29 11.10 -1.92
CA PHE A 346 -12.67 10.63 -0.59
C PHE A 346 -12.66 9.10 -0.57
N ARG A 347 -11.81 8.51 0.28
CA ARG A 347 -11.62 7.06 0.40
C ARG A 347 -12.11 6.56 1.75
N ARG A 348 -12.50 5.28 1.79
CA ARG A 348 -13.00 4.62 3.01
C ARG A 348 -14.11 5.40 3.70
N LEU A 349 -15.05 5.93 2.91
CA LEU A 349 -16.21 6.61 3.46
C LEU A 349 -17.00 5.64 4.35
N GLN A 350 -17.25 6.04 5.59
CA GLN A 350 -17.93 5.24 6.60
C GLN A 350 -19.44 5.45 6.51
N ASP A 351 -19.88 6.71 6.65
CA ASP A 351 -21.30 7.05 6.73
C ASP A 351 -21.78 7.91 5.54
N PHE A 352 -20.92 8.76 4.97
CA PHE A 352 -21.23 9.58 3.81
C PHE A 352 -21.28 8.73 2.54
N LYS A 353 -22.37 7.99 2.36
CA LYS A 353 -22.61 7.06 1.26
C LYS A 353 -23.83 7.50 0.43
N PRO A 354 -23.72 8.60 -0.33
CA PRO A 354 -24.83 9.06 -1.15
C PRO A 354 -25.23 8.00 -2.19
N SER A 355 -26.51 7.97 -2.53
CA SER A 355 -26.99 7.07 -3.58
C SER A 355 -26.59 7.57 -4.97
N SER A 356 -26.39 6.66 -5.93
CA SER A 356 -26.21 7.04 -7.33
C SER A 356 -27.42 7.86 -7.81
N GLY A 357 -27.18 8.96 -8.50
CA GLY A 357 -28.18 9.95 -8.89
C GLY A 357 -28.33 11.14 -7.93
N THR A 358 -27.78 11.06 -6.71
CA THR A 358 -27.78 12.19 -5.77
C THR A 358 -26.88 13.32 -6.26
N THR A 359 -27.37 14.55 -6.20
CA THR A 359 -26.54 15.75 -6.44
C THR A 359 -25.75 16.05 -5.19
N ILE A 360 -24.43 16.07 -5.32
CA ILE A 360 -23.49 16.47 -4.29
C ILE A 360 -23.07 17.90 -4.56
N THR A 361 -23.21 18.77 -3.57
CA THR A 361 -22.65 20.12 -3.59
C THR A 361 -21.37 20.13 -2.75
N TRP A 362 -20.40 20.94 -3.16
CA TRP A 362 -19.14 21.05 -2.44
C TRP A 362 -18.61 22.49 -2.41
N LYS A 363 -17.81 22.78 -1.40
CA LYS A 363 -17.14 24.07 -1.17
C LYS A 363 -15.72 23.81 -0.70
N ASN A 364 -14.80 24.67 -1.15
CA ASN A 364 -13.45 24.79 -0.64
C ASN A 364 -13.35 26.16 0.04
N LEU A 365 -13.09 26.16 1.33
CA LEU A 365 -12.95 27.37 2.14
C LEU A 365 -11.48 27.54 2.53
N ASP A 366 -10.99 28.78 2.53
CA ASP A 366 -9.69 29.07 3.15
C ASP A 366 -9.79 29.05 4.69
N ASN A 367 -8.65 29.22 5.38
CA ASN A 367 -8.59 29.22 6.84
C ASN A 367 -9.31 30.42 7.51
N SER A 368 -9.78 31.39 6.72
CA SER A 368 -10.65 32.50 7.18
C SER A 368 -12.14 32.23 6.87
N ASN A 369 -12.48 31.01 6.45
CA ASN A 369 -13.81 30.60 5.99
C ASN A 369 -14.32 31.32 4.73
N ASN A 370 -13.43 31.98 3.96
CA ASN A 370 -13.82 32.52 2.66
C ASN A 370 -13.87 31.40 1.63
N LYS A 371 -14.95 31.37 0.84
CA LYS A 371 -15.10 30.41 -0.24
C LYS A 371 -14.16 30.72 -1.40
N ILE A 372 -13.22 29.83 -1.68
CA ILE A 372 -12.28 29.96 -2.80
C ILE A 372 -12.69 29.16 -4.03
N GLN A 373 -13.36 28.02 -3.83
CA GLN A 373 -13.96 27.22 -4.91
C GLN A 373 -15.28 26.60 -4.44
N SER A 374 -16.14 26.25 -5.39
CA SER A 374 -17.35 25.46 -5.13
C SER A 374 -17.88 24.84 -6.41
N GLY A 375 -18.67 23.79 -6.28
CA GLY A 375 -19.33 23.16 -7.41
C GLY A 375 -20.41 22.19 -6.99
N SER A 376 -20.92 21.46 -7.97
CA SER A 376 -21.81 20.33 -7.74
C SER A 376 -21.67 19.31 -8.85
N PHE A 377 -22.00 18.06 -8.56
CA PHE A 377 -22.05 16.99 -9.55
C PHE A 377 -23.10 15.95 -9.13
N THR A 378 -23.62 15.20 -10.10
CA THR A 378 -24.45 14.04 -9.82
C THR A 378 -23.57 12.83 -9.57
N TYR A 379 -23.60 12.28 -8.37
CA TYR A 379 -22.87 11.07 -8.02
C TYR A 379 -23.34 9.89 -8.86
N LYS A 380 -22.42 9.09 -9.42
CA LYS A 380 -22.74 7.98 -10.33
C LYS A 380 -22.50 6.60 -9.70
N GLY A 381 -22.11 6.54 -8.43
CA GLY A 381 -21.52 5.34 -7.83
C GLY A 381 -20.00 5.33 -7.96
N GLY A 382 -19.33 4.51 -7.16
CA GLY A 382 -17.87 4.39 -7.13
C GLY A 382 -17.17 5.54 -6.39
N LEU A 383 -15.95 5.87 -6.81
CA LEU A 383 -15.16 6.93 -6.18
C LEU A 383 -15.74 8.34 -6.37
N MET A 384 -15.57 9.18 -5.35
CA MET A 384 -15.92 10.59 -5.37
C MET A 384 -14.66 11.45 -5.43
N THR A 385 -14.41 12.08 -6.58
CA THR A 385 -13.21 12.89 -6.83
C THR A 385 -13.56 14.32 -7.21
N LEU A 386 -13.00 15.28 -6.47
CA LEU A 386 -13.02 16.71 -6.81
C LEU A 386 -11.73 17.05 -7.55
N LYS A 387 -11.83 17.55 -8.78
CA LYS A 387 -10.65 17.82 -9.63
C LYS A 387 -10.12 19.24 -9.47
N GLY A 388 -8.80 19.41 -9.51
CA GLY A 388 -8.14 20.72 -9.51
C GLY A 388 -8.46 21.59 -8.28
N MET A 389 -8.55 20.95 -7.11
CA MET A 389 -8.75 21.62 -5.83
C MET A 389 -7.52 22.46 -5.48
N ILE A 390 -7.74 23.74 -5.20
CA ILE A 390 -6.71 24.66 -4.69
C ILE A 390 -6.45 24.32 -3.23
N VAL A 391 -5.19 24.08 -2.89
CA VAL A 391 -4.74 23.87 -1.52
C VAL A 391 -3.72 24.94 -1.16
N ASN A 392 -3.85 25.52 0.02
CA ASN A 392 -3.02 26.58 0.57
C ASN A 392 -2.16 26.01 1.70
N LYS A 393 -0.98 26.60 1.91
CA LYS A 393 -0.15 26.35 3.10
C LYS A 393 -0.88 26.60 4.40
N SER A 394 -1.75 27.61 4.44
CA SER A 394 -2.54 27.95 5.62
C SER A 394 -3.68 26.96 5.91
N GLY A 395 -3.94 26.01 5.00
CA GLY A 395 -5.04 25.06 5.08
C GLY A 395 -6.32 25.50 4.37
N ASN A 396 -7.13 24.49 4.07
CA ASN A 396 -8.39 24.56 3.35
C ASN A 396 -9.40 23.56 3.90
N ILE A 397 -10.59 24.04 4.23
CA ILE A 397 -11.70 23.18 4.63
C ILE A 397 -12.47 22.79 3.37
N ILE A 398 -12.44 21.50 3.04
CA ILE A 398 -13.26 20.92 1.99
C ILE A 398 -14.54 20.39 2.62
N PHE A 399 -15.67 20.89 2.16
CA PHE A 399 -16.99 20.50 2.65
C PHE A 399 -17.82 19.98 1.49
N THR A 400 -18.44 18.81 1.67
CA THR A 400 -19.40 18.23 0.73
C THR A 400 -20.68 17.86 1.44
N GLU A 401 -21.80 18.00 0.76
CA GLU A 401 -23.12 17.66 1.30
C GLU A 401 -23.99 17.04 0.21
N ASN A 402 -24.83 16.08 0.59
CA ASN A 402 -25.92 15.60 -0.24
C ASN A 402 -27.18 16.35 0.19
N LEU A 403 -27.57 17.39 -0.56
CA LEU A 403 -28.88 17.97 -0.32
C LEU A 403 -29.94 16.91 -0.70
N PRO A 404 -30.81 16.45 0.22
CA PRO A 404 -31.94 15.64 -0.19
C PRO A 404 -32.71 16.45 -1.24
N LEU A 405 -33.07 15.83 -2.36
CA LEU A 405 -34.10 16.40 -3.21
C LEU A 405 -35.29 16.65 -2.30
N PRO A 406 -35.84 17.89 -2.20
CA PRO A 406 -36.98 18.13 -1.34
C PRO A 406 -38.10 17.15 -1.74
N GLU A 407 -38.45 16.25 -0.83
CA GLU A 407 -39.59 15.34 -0.97
C GLU A 407 -40.89 16.15 -0.88
N HIS A 408 -41.19 16.94 -1.90
CA HIS A 408 -42.49 17.55 -2.09
C HIS A 408 -42.89 17.46 -3.55
N THR A 409 -43.49 16.33 -3.94
CA THR A 409 -44.76 16.18 -4.70
C THR A 409 -44.83 14.80 -5.37
N ARG A 410 -45.52 13.86 -4.72
CA ARG A 410 -46.32 12.84 -5.41
C ARG A 410 -47.74 12.93 -4.88
#